data_AF-A0A9D8T1Q7-F1
#
_entry.id   AF-A0A9D8T1Q7-F1
#
_cell.length_a   1.000
_cell.length_b   1.000
_cell.length_c   1.000
_cell.angle_alpha   90.00
_cell.angle_beta   90.00
_cell.angle_gamma   90.00
#
_symmetry.space_group_name_H-M   'P 1'
#
loop_
_entity.id
_entity.type
_entity.pdbx_description
1 polymer ?
#
loop_
_entity_poly.entity_id
_entity_poly.type
_entity_poly.pdbx_seq_one_letter_code
_entity_poly.pdbx_strand_id
1 'polypeptide(L)'
;MMNAQSSSKENRQIKISAFLAALTALFLPLSGCTLFQQPEKENGSGISVHAPGAVSRKRIQSRKEHKTFVCLIAEQDMPFSDWNEELGSWQGAEPEIVRQIAAKLNMNVVFVPVPAVALPSALRNGRGDIAAGKLTTGQIAASRMTAVVPYAPAKTGKYALMIRNDETIWKKDLTKAAEKIDGSALVKANTLEQKPVSVEVVEKEENDDAISISVDLKSKVPKGADKK
;
A
#
# COMPACT_ATOMS: atom_id res chain seq x y z
N MET A 1 -9.43 -43.98 38.51
CA MET A 1 -10.64 -43.79 37.70
C MET A 1 -10.23 -43.05 36.44
N MET A 2 -10.30 -43.74 35.31
CA MET A 2 -9.86 -43.26 33.99
C MET A 2 -11.06 -42.67 33.28
N ASN A 3 -11.00 -41.42 32.84
CA ASN A 3 -11.97 -40.86 31.90
C ASN A 3 -11.24 -40.42 30.64
N ALA A 4 -11.56 -41.12 29.56
CA ALA A 4 -11.20 -40.84 28.19
C ALA A 4 -12.33 -40.01 27.55
N GLN A 5 -11.99 -38.90 26.91
CA GLN A 5 -12.84 -38.19 25.95
C GLN A 5 -11.92 -37.76 24.80
N SER A 6 -11.83 -38.55 23.74
CA SER A 6 -12.72 -38.59 22.57
C SER A 6 -12.69 -37.29 21.75
N SER A 7 -11.72 -37.29 20.83
CA SER A 7 -11.61 -36.49 19.61
C SER A 7 -12.93 -36.36 18.84
N SER A 8 -13.31 -35.12 18.51
CA SER A 8 -14.14 -34.82 17.33
C SER A 8 -13.50 -33.66 16.56
N LYS A 9 -12.68 -34.00 15.56
CA LYS A 9 -12.25 -33.07 14.52
C LYS A 9 -13.38 -32.97 13.50
N GLU A 10 -14.25 -31.99 13.66
CA GLU A 10 -15.33 -31.75 12.73
C GLU A 10 -14.81 -31.04 11.47
N ASN A 11 -14.95 -31.77 10.38
CA ASN A 11 -14.39 -31.56 9.06
C ASN A 11 -15.30 -30.61 8.26
N ARG A 12 -15.04 -29.30 8.30
CA ARG A 12 -15.74 -28.35 7.42
C ARG A 12 -15.13 -28.37 6.03
N GLN A 13 -15.51 -29.38 5.25
CA GLN A 13 -15.47 -29.33 3.79
C GLN A 13 -16.45 -28.26 3.30
N ILE A 14 -15.93 -27.07 3.01
CA ILE A 14 -16.67 -26.09 2.21
C ILE A 14 -16.58 -26.54 0.75
N LYS A 15 -17.75 -26.89 0.22
CA LYS A 15 -18.01 -27.30 -1.15
C LYS A 15 -17.59 -26.19 -2.13
N ILE A 16 -16.42 -26.32 -2.73
CA ILE A 16 -16.08 -25.62 -3.97
C ILE A 16 -16.66 -26.47 -5.10
N SER A 17 -17.93 -26.23 -5.43
CA SER A 17 -18.59 -26.83 -6.59
C SER A 17 -18.88 -25.75 -7.63
N ALA A 18 -18.28 -25.98 -8.79
CA ALA A 18 -18.84 -25.65 -10.10
C ALA A 18 -19.11 -24.18 -10.42
N PHE A 19 -18.05 -23.45 -10.80
CA PHE A 19 -18.16 -22.38 -11.79
C PHE A 19 -16.97 -22.42 -12.75
N LEU A 20 -16.84 -23.56 -13.43
CA LEU A 20 -15.87 -23.80 -14.49
C LEU A 20 -16.58 -24.53 -15.64
N ALA A 21 -17.32 -23.80 -16.48
CA ALA A 21 -17.71 -24.21 -17.83
C ALA A 21 -18.56 -23.12 -18.51
N ALA A 22 -17.92 -22.11 -19.12
CA ALA A 22 -18.42 -21.41 -20.32
C ALA A 22 -17.60 -20.13 -20.61
N LEU A 23 -16.34 -20.27 -21.07
CA LEU A 23 -15.74 -19.26 -21.96
C LEU A 23 -14.50 -19.78 -22.70
N THR A 24 -14.58 -21.01 -23.22
CA THR A 24 -13.59 -21.62 -24.11
C THR A 24 -14.19 -21.81 -25.49
N ALA A 25 -14.33 -20.72 -26.27
CA ALA A 25 -14.57 -20.80 -27.71
C ALA A 25 -14.30 -19.45 -28.39
N LEU A 26 -13.03 -19.13 -28.65
CA LEU A 26 -12.60 -18.31 -29.78
C LEU A 26 -11.14 -18.61 -30.09
N PHE A 27 -10.93 -19.84 -30.54
CA PHE A 27 -9.76 -20.27 -31.30
C PHE A 27 -9.88 -19.62 -32.68
N LEU A 28 -9.13 -18.54 -32.92
CA LEU A 28 -8.86 -18.03 -34.27
C LEU A 28 -7.63 -18.77 -34.83
N PRO A 29 -7.71 -19.35 -36.04
CA PRO A 29 -6.58 -20.04 -36.64
C PRO A 29 -5.50 -19.05 -37.09
N LEU A 30 -4.27 -19.40 -36.72
CA LEU A 30 -3.00 -18.89 -37.25
C LEU A 30 -3.00 -18.94 -38.78
N SER A 31 -3.00 -17.78 -39.42
CA SER A 31 -2.46 -17.61 -40.78
C SER A 31 -1.11 -16.94 -40.66
N GLY A 32 -0.08 -17.68 -41.06
CA GLY A 32 1.30 -17.23 -41.03
C GLY A 32 1.55 -16.06 -41.98
N CYS A 33 2.21 -15.04 -41.44
CA CYS A 33 3.15 -14.23 -42.18
C CYS A 33 4.50 -14.40 -41.47
N THR A 34 5.26 -15.44 -41.83
CA THR A 34 6.71 -15.42 -41.66
C THR A 34 7.23 -14.37 -42.63
N LEU A 35 7.21 -13.10 -42.22
CA LEU A 35 7.98 -12.08 -42.87
C LEU A 35 9.44 -12.45 -42.60
N PHE A 36 10.11 -12.94 -43.63
CA PHE A 36 11.56 -13.10 -43.68
C PHE A 36 12.14 -11.72 -43.42
N GLN A 37 12.48 -11.44 -42.16
CA GLN A 37 13.12 -10.22 -41.76
C GLN A 37 14.55 -10.32 -42.31
N GLN A 38 14.77 -9.66 -43.44
CA GLN A 38 16.12 -9.42 -43.94
C GLN A 38 16.94 -8.86 -42.77
N PRO A 39 18.20 -9.30 -42.58
CA PRO A 39 19.09 -8.66 -41.62
C PRO A 39 19.24 -7.21 -42.06
N GLU A 40 18.48 -6.32 -41.41
CA GLU A 40 18.70 -4.89 -41.53
C GLU A 40 20.16 -4.67 -41.15
N LYS A 41 20.91 -4.17 -42.13
CA LYS A 41 22.24 -3.61 -41.91
C LYS A 41 22.19 -2.84 -40.60
N GLU A 42 23.10 -3.19 -39.69
CA GLU A 42 23.51 -2.36 -38.56
C GLU A 42 23.99 -1.01 -39.11
N ASN A 43 23.05 -0.15 -39.48
CA ASN A 43 23.27 1.27 -39.43
C ASN A 43 23.41 1.55 -37.94
N GLY A 44 24.65 1.73 -37.50
CA GLY A 44 25.00 2.22 -36.19
C GLY A 44 24.37 3.60 -35.94
N SER A 45 23.05 3.64 -35.75
CA SER A 45 22.42 4.70 -35.01
C SER A 45 22.77 4.40 -33.56
N GLY A 46 23.78 5.10 -33.05
CA GLY A 46 24.13 5.04 -31.65
C GLY A 46 22.84 5.12 -30.85
N ILE A 47 22.52 4.04 -30.14
CA ILE A 47 21.42 4.00 -29.20
C ILE A 47 21.73 5.17 -28.27
N SER A 48 21.04 6.30 -28.48
CA SER A 48 21.18 7.44 -27.60
C SER A 48 20.56 6.96 -26.31
N VAL A 49 21.40 6.41 -25.43
CA VAL A 49 21.05 6.07 -24.07
C VAL A 49 20.57 7.38 -23.49
N HIS A 50 19.25 7.59 -23.53
CA HIS A 50 18.66 8.83 -23.08
C HIS A 50 19.19 9.05 -21.67
N ALA A 51 19.88 10.17 -21.46
CA ALA A 51 20.50 10.47 -20.18
C ALA A 51 19.46 10.18 -19.07
N PRO A 52 19.84 9.49 -17.97
CA PRO A 52 18.91 8.93 -16.98
C PRO A 52 17.76 9.86 -16.53
N GLY A 53 17.92 11.19 -16.59
CA GLY A 53 16.88 12.17 -16.30
C GLY A 53 15.85 12.50 -17.40
N ALA A 54 16.00 12.08 -18.65
CA ALA A 54 15.06 12.43 -19.73
C ALA A 54 13.74 11.64 -19.65
N VAL A 55 13.81 10.33 -19.38
CA VAL A 55 12.64 9.47 -19.17
C VAL A 55 11.90 9.87 -17.89
N SER A 56 12.67 10.19 -16.84
CA SER A 56 12.12 10.72 -15.58
C SER A 56 11.33 12.00 -15.80
N ARG A 57 11.90 13.00 -16.51
CA ARG A 57 11.21 14.26 -16.81
C ARG A 57 9.92 14.07 -17.62
N LYS A 58 9.94 13.24 -18.67
CA LYS A 58 8.72 12.94 -19.46
C LYS A 58 7.61 12.31 -18.60
N ARG A 59 7.99 11.41 -17.69
CA ARG A 59 7.04 10.80 -16.76
C ARG A 59 6.44 11.81 -15.81
N ILE A 60 7.25 12.64 -15.16
CA ILE A 60 6.79 13.69 -14.25
C ILE A 60 5.84 14.65 -14.97
N GLN A 61 6.19 15.03 -16.20
CA GLN A 61 5.36 15.89 -17.03
C GLN A 61 4.00 15.25 -17.32
N SER A 62 3.98 13.99 -17.77
CA SER A 62 2.75 13.24 -18.01
C SER A 62 1.89 13.11 -16.73
N ARG A 63 2.51 12.85 -15.57
CA ARG A 63 1.80 12.81 -14.28
C ARG A 63 1.16 14.14 -13.90
N LYS A 64 1.85 15.25 -14.14
CA LYS A 64 1.33 16.61 -13.93
C LYS A 64 0.17 16.93 -14.88
N GLU A 65 0.28 16.55 -16.14
CA GLU A 65 -0.78 16.72 -17.15
C GLU A 65 -2.04 15.93 -16.79
N HIS A 66 -1.88 14.67 -16.36
CA HIS A 66 -2.99 13.81 -15.96
C HIS A 66 -3.44 13.99 -14.50
N LYS A 67 -2.86 14.94 -13.76
CA LYS A 67 -3.14 15.20 -12.33
C LYS A 67 -3.21 13.92 -11.51
N THR A 68 -2.27 13.01 -11.71
CA THR A 68 -2.23 11.70 -11.05
C THR A 68 -0.81 11.38 -10.65
N PHE A 69 -0.61 10.79 -9.47
CA PHE A 69 0.66 10.17 -9.10
C PHE A 69 0.42 8.80 -8.45
N VAL A 70 1.40 7.91 -8.61
CA VAL A 70 1.33 6.53 -8.15
C VAL A 70 2.18 6.38 -6.89
N CYS A 71 1.54 5.94 -5.81
CA CYS A 71 2.20 5.60 -4.55
C CYS A 71 2.30 4.08 -4.43
N LEU A 72 3.53 3.56 -4.39
CA LEU A 72 3.77 2.17 -4.02
C LEU A 72 3.65 2.05 -2.51
N ILE A 73 2.77 1.18 -2.02
CA ILE A 73 2.52 1.03 -0.59
C ILE A 73 2.89 -0.37 -0.11
N ALA A 74 3.59 -0.46 1.02
CA ALA A 74 3.89 -1.74 1.65
C ALA A 74 2.60 -2.45 2.06
N GLU A 75 2.46 -3.72 1.70
CA GLU A 75 1.40 -4.57 2.24
C GLU A 75 1.65 -4.84 3.73
N GLN A 76 0.61 -4.68 4.56
CA GLN A 76 0.56 -5.11 5.97
C GLN A 76 1.63 -4.48 6.90
N ASP A 77 1.89 -3.17 6.76
CA ASP A 77 2.79 -2.43 7.67
C ASP A 77 1.99 -1.75 8.80
N MET A 78 1.27 -2.54 9.60
CA MET A 78 0.48 -2.02 10.71
C MET A 78 1.37 -1.36 11.79
N PRO A 79 1.00 -0.18 12.33
CA PRO A 79 -0.25 0.59 12.13
C PRO A 79 -0.16 1.68 11.03
N PHE A 80 0.86 1.64 10.18
CA PHE A 80 1.13 2.70 9.20
C PHE A 80 0.30 2.55 7.93
N SER A 81 0.05 1.32 7.48
CA SER A 81 -0.79 1.04 6.32
C SER A 81 -1.51 -0.29 6.42
N ASP A 82 -2.80 -0.29 6.09
CA ASP A 82 -3.64 -1.47 5.99
C ASP A 82 -4.73 -1.28 4.92
N TRP A 83 -5.24 -2.39 4.38
CA TRP A 83 -6.36 -2.37 3.46
C TRP A 83 -7.67 -2.52 4.24
N ASN A 84 -8.54 -1.51 4.16
CA ASN A 84 -9.88 -1.62 4.72
C ASN A 84 -10.82 -2.21 3.65
N GLU A 85 -11.26 -3.45 3.89
CA GLU A 85 -12.15 -4.19 2.97
C GLU A 85 -13.53 -3.53 2.84
N GLU A 86 -14.08 -2.96 3.91
CA GLU A 86 -15.40 -2.33 3.92
C GLU A 86 -15.44 -1.05 3.08
N LEU A 87 -14.39 -0.22 3.20
CA LEU A 87 -14.26 1.01 2.43
C LEU A 87 -13.60 0.80 1.06
N GLY A 88 -13.09 -0.40 0.77
CA GLY A 88 -12.31 -0.70 -0.43
C GLY A 88 -11.14 0.27 -0.63
N SER A 89 -10.45 0.66 0.46
CA SER A 89 -9.40 1.67 0.40
C SER A 89 -8.31 1.48 1.46
N TRP A 90 -7.12 2.00 1.16
CA TRP A 90 -5.98 1.99 2.08
C TRP A 90 -6.21 2.93 3.27
N GLN A 91 -5.97 2.46 4.49
CA GLN A 91 -6.06 3.24 5.72
C GLN A 91 -4.73 3.20 6.49
N GLY A 92 -4.60 4.09 7.48
CA GLY A 92 -3.38 4.26 8.25
C GLY A 92 -2.70 5.61 8.02
N ALA A 93 -1.61 5.83 8.73
CA ALA A 93 -0.89 7.11 8.67
C ALA A 93 -0.27 7.39 7.30
N GLU A 94 0.27 6.35 6.63
CA GLU A 94 0.94 6.49 5.34
C GLU A 94 -0.04 6.89 4.21
N PRO A 95 -1.15 6.16 3.96
CA PRO A 95 -2.13 6.57 2.97
C PRO A 95 -2.66 7.99 3.21
N GLU A 96 -2.88 8.34 4.48
CA GLU A 96 -3.44 9.64 4.83
C GLU A 96 -2.48 10.80 4.55
N ILE A 97 -1.20 10.66 4.94
CA ILE A 97 -0.16 11.63 4.59
C ILE A 97 -0.07 11.79 3.06
N VAL A 98 -0.09 10.66 2.34
CA VAL A 98 0.01 10.67 0.88
C VAL A 98 -1.21 11.36 0.25
N ARG A 99 -2.43 11.15 0.74
CA ARG A 99 -3.65 11.86 0.30
C ARG A 99 -3.57 13.35 0.56
N GLN A 100 -3.06 13.77 1.72
CA GLN A 100 -2.90 15.20 2.03
C GLN A 100 -1.86 15.86 1.12
N ILE A 101 -0.77 15.17 0.81
CA ILE A 101 0.20 15.63 -0.20
C ILE A 101 -0.46 15.72 -1.57
N ALA A 102 -1.22 14.70 -1.97
CA ALA A 102 -1.98 14.66 -3.22
C ALA A 102 -2.88 15.90 -3.39
N ALA A 103 -3.69 16.17 -2.35
CA ALA A 103 -4.62 17.28 -2.31
C ALA A 103 -3.91 18.64 -2.47
N LYS A 104 -2.77 18.83 -1.78
CA LYS A 104 -1.98 20.06 -1.90
C LYS A 104 -1.33 20.25 -3.27
N LEU A 105 -1.02 19.16 -3.96
CA LEU A 105 -0.49 19.18 -5.32
C LEU A 105 -1.60 19.27 -6.38
N ASN A 106 -2.89 19.24 -5.97
CA ASN A 106 -4.04 19.15 -6.86
C ASN A 106 -3.96 17.93 -7.80
N MET A 107 -3.58 16.78 -7.23
CA MET A 107 -3.42 15.50 -7.92
C MET A 107 -4.23 14.42 -7.22
N ASN A 108 -4.67 13.44 -8.01
CA ASN A 108 -5.21 12.18 -7.51
C ASN A 108 -4.07 11.21 -7.19
N VAL A 109 -4.26 10.38 -6.16
CA VAL A 109 -3.33 9.31 -5.81
C VAL A 109 -3.88 7.96 -6.24
N VAL A 110 -3.01 7.13 -6.83
CA VAL A 110 -3.26 5.70 -7.03
C VAL A 110 -2.32 4.92 -6.12
N PHE A 111 -2.88 4.13 -5.22
CA PHE A 111 -2.09 3.23 -4.38
C PHE A 111 -1.90 1.90 -5.09
N VAL A 112 -0.65 1.42 -5.15
CA VAL A 112 -0.29 0.12 -5.72
C VAL A 112 0.38 -0.70 -4.62
N PRO A 113 -0.25 -1.78 -4.14
CA PRO A 113 0.37 -2.64 -3.14
C PRO A 113 1.62 -3.30 -3.70
N VAL A 114 2.67 -3.32 -2.89
CA VAL A 114 3.94 -3.97 -3.18
C VAL A 114 4.50 -4.54 -1.87
N PRO A 115 5.03 -5.77 -1.85
CA PRO A 115 5.75 -6.27 -0.68
C PRO A 115 6.90 -5.32 -0.28
N ALA A 116 7.10 -5.08 1.01
CA ALA A 116 8.11 -4.12 1.50
C ALA A 116 9.53 -4.39 0.92
N VAL A 117 9.89 -5.66 0.75
CA VAL A 117 11.17 -6.08 0.14
C VAL A 117 11.30 -5.70 -1.34
N ALA A 118 10.19 -5.56 -2.06
CA ALA A 118 10.14 -5.25 -3.49
C ALA A 118 10.01 -3.74 -3.77
N LEU A 119 9.61 -2.92 -2.78
CA LEU A 119 9.47 -1.46 -2.93
C LEU A 119 10.66 -0.79 -3.63
N PRO A 120 11.93 -1.05 -3.25
CA PRO A 120 13.04 -0.33 -3.87
C PRO A 120 13.23 -0.68 -5.34
N SER A 121 13.02 -1.94 -5.71
CA SER A 121 13.11 -2.40 -7.10
C SER A 121 11.97 -1.86 -7.95
N ALA A 122 10.74 -1.87 -7.42
CA ALA A 122 9.55 -1.37 -8.10
C ALA A 122 9.64 0.14 -8.36
N LEU A 123 10.11 0.91 -7.36
CA LEU A 123 10.32 2.34 -7.50
C LEU A 123 11.41 2.65 -8.55
N ARG A 124 12.55 1.95 -8.50
CA ARG A 124 13.66 2.10 -9.46
C ARG A 124 13.22 1.81 -10.90
N ASN A 125 12.43 0.75 -11.09
CA ASN A 125 11.88 0.38 -12.40
C ASN A 125 10.77 1.32 -12.87
N GLY A 126 10.35 2.26 -12.03
CA GLY A 126 9.38 3.28 -12.39
C GLY A 126 7.93 2.84 -12.32
N ARG A 127 7.64 1.78 -11.57
CA ARG A 127 6.26 1.32 -11.34
C ARG A 127 5.44 2.31 -10.52
N GLY A 128 6.09 3.18 -9.75
CA GLY A 128 5.46 4.29 -9.05
C GLY A 128 6.34 5.53 -9.03
N ASP A 129 5.76 6.61 -8.54
CA ASP A 129 6.41 7.92 -8.41
C ASP A 129 6.98 8.11 -6.99
N ILE A 130 6.27 7.58 -5.99
CA ILE A 130 6.73 7.54 -4.59
C ILE A 130 6.53 6.13 -4.01
N ALA A 131 7.25 5.83 -2.93
CA ALA A 131 7.01 4.65 -2.11
C ALA A 131 6.78 5.02 -0.63
N ALA A 132 5.80 4.38 0.00
CA ALA A 132 5.49 4.43 1.42
C ALA A 132 5.66 3.03 2.03
N GLY A 133 6.31 2.97 3.19
CA GLY A 133 6.54 1.74 3.92
C GLY A 133 7.89 1.74 4.65
N LYS A 134 8.02 0.82 5.62
CA LYS A 134 9.25 0.63 6.38
C LYS A 134 10.40 0.08 5.54
N LEU A 135 11.44 0.90 5.34
CA LEU A 135 12.70 0.49 4.73
C LEU A 135 13.88 0.66 5.68
N THR A 136 14.77 -0.33 5.71
CA THR A 136 16.01 -0.26 6.47
C THR A 136 17.00 0.70 5.82
N THR A 137 17.87 1.34 6.60
CA THR A 137 18.92 2.22 6.06
C THR A 137 19.77 1.54 4.97
N GLY A 138 20.03 0.23 5.11
CA GLY A 138 20.73 -0.57 4.12
C GLY A 138 19.98 -0.69 2.79
N GLN A 139 18.67 -0.96 2.81
CA GLN A 139 17.84 -1.01 1.60
C GLN A 139 17.79 0.33 0.87
N ILE A 140 17.73 1.43 1.62
CA ILE A 140 17.72 2.80 1.09
C ILE A 140 19.04 3.10 0.36
N ALA A 141 20.16 2.85 1.04
CA ALA A 141 21.50 3.09 0.51
C ALA A 141 21.79 2.22 -0.72
N ALA A 142 21.48 0.92 -0.65
CA ALA A 142 21.69 -0.02 -1.75
C ALA A 142 20.86 0.31 -2.99
N SER A 143 19.70 0.92 -2.81
CA SER A 143 18.73 1.14 -3.89
C SER A 143 18.77 2.53 -4.51
N ARG A 144 19.69 3.39 -4.08
CA ARG A 144 19.83 4.78 -4.57
C ARG A 144 18.50 5.54 -4.51
N MET A 145 17.80 5.41 -3.38
CA MET A 145 16.56 6.12 -3.09
C MET A 145 16.81 7.29 -2.14
N THR A 146 15.99 8.33 -2.25
CA THR A 146 16.01 9.49 -1.36
C THR A 146 14.77 9.48 -0.49
N ALA A 147 14.96 9.59 0.82
CA ALA A 147 13.89 9.90 1.77
C ALA A 147 13.55 11.39 1.71
N VAL A 148 12.26 11.73 1.58
CA VAL A 148 11.82 13.12 1.38
C VAL A 148 10.89 13.66 2.45
N VAL A 149 10.03 12.82 3.01
CA VAL A 149 9.04 13.22 4.02
C VAL A 149 9.11 12.25 5.18
N PRO A 150 9.89 12.54 6.24
CA PRO A 150 9.89 11.70 7.43
C PRO A 150 8.58 11.88 8.19
N TYR A 151 7.95 10.77 8.59
CA TYR A 151 6.67 10.81 9.31
C TYR A 151 6.64 10.01 10.62
N ALA A 152 7.70 9.25 10.92
CA ALA A 152 7.89 8.66 12.24
C ALA A 152 9.33 8.89 12.76
N PRO A 153 9.53 8.94 14.09
CA PRO A 153 10.82 9.23 14.69
C PRO A 153 11.87 8.16 14.34
N ALA A 154 13.10 8.58 14.07
CA ALA A 154 14.19 7.72 13.58
C ALA A 154 14.54 6.53 14.50
N LYS A 155 14.13 6.56 15.78
CA LYS A 155 14.38 5.49 16.76
C LYS A 155 13.73 4.16 16.39
N THR A 156 12.67 4.15 15.58
CA THR A 156 11.94 2.93 15.17
C THR A 156 12.27 2.48 13.73
N GLY A 157 13.16 3.21 13.04
CA GLY A 157 13.43 3.08 11.61
C GLY A 157 13.30 4.41 10.88
N LYS A 158 13.80 4.50 9.65
CA LYS A 158 13.55 5.69 8.80
C LYS A 158 12.21 5.51 8.09
N TYR A 159 11.13 5.87 8.78
CA TYR A 159 9.81 5.98 8.18
C TYR A 159 9.73 7.29 7.42
N ALA A 160 9.86 7.20 6.11
CA ALA A 160 9.81 8.34 5.23
C ALA A 160 9.25 7.95 3.87
N LEU A 161 8.61 8.91 3.20
CA LEU A 161 8.26 8.73 1.80
C LEU A 161 9.55 8.73 0.97
N MET A 162 9.62 7.81 0.01
CA MET A 162 10.80 7.56 -0.79
C MET A 162 10.56 7.88 -2.24
N ILE A 163 11.58 8.44 -2.87
CA ILE A 163 11.64 8.69 -4.32
C ILE A 163 12.96 8.16 -4.88
N ARG A 164 13.08 8.16 -6.21
CA ARG A 164 14.37 7.88 -6.86
C ARG A 164 15.32 9.07 -6.69
N ASN A 165 16.63 8.80 -6.59
CA ASN A 165 17.65 9.85 -6.39
C ASN A 165 17.70 10.88 -7.53
N ASP A 166 17.33 10.51 -8.75
CA ASP A 166 17.34 11.39 -9.92
C ASP A 166 16.11 12.30 -10.04
N GLU A 167 15.13 12.15 -9.15
CA GLU A 167 13.85 12.89 -9.18
C GLU A 167 13.86 14.15 -8.31
N THR A 168 14.77 15.08 -8.63
CA THR A 168 14.92 16.33 -7.88
C THR A 168 13.67 17.22 -7.89
N ILE A 169 12.86 17.15 -8.95
CA ILE A 169 11.59 17.88 -9.06
C ILE A 169 10.59 17.34 -8.04
N TRP A 170 10.38 16.03 -7.99
CA TRP A 170 9.52 15.41 -6.99
C TRP A 170 9.99 15.70 -5.57
N LYS A 171 11.31 15.66 -5.33
CA LYS A 171 11.86 16.02 -4.02
C LYS A 171 11.36 17.39 -3.56
N LYS A 172 11.49 18.41 -4.42
CA LYS A 172 11.08 19.78 -4.10
C LYS A 172 9.58 19.88 -3.89
N ASP A 173 8.79 19.31 -4.79
CA ASP A 173 7.32 19.41 -4.76
C ASP A 173 6.74 18.69 -3.53
N LEU A 174 7.23 17.47 -3.22
CA LEU A 174 6.79 16.67 -2.08
C LEU A 174 7.20 17.30 -0.75
N THR A 175 8.46 17.75 -0.62
CA THR A 175 8.92 18.41 0.61
C THR A 175 8.09 19.66 0.88
N LYS A 176 7.85 20.50 -0.15
CA LYS A 176 7.02 21.71 0.00
C LYS A 176 5.57 21.39 0.37
N ALA A 177 4.97 20.36 -0.22
CA ALA A 177 3.61 19.94 0.13
C ALA A 177 3.54 19.43 1.59
N ALA A 178 4.59 18.75 2.05
CA ALA A 178 4.67 18.15 3.38
C ALA A 178 4.99 19.12 4.51
N GLU A 179 5.49 20.34 4.25
CA GLU A 179 5.90 21.32 5.28
C GLU A 179 4.85 21.62 6.37
N LYS A 180 3.56 21.42 6.09
CA LYS A 180 2.46 21.63 7.04
C LYS A 180 1.66 20.37 7.36
N ILE A 181 2.20 19.19 7.09
CA ILE A 181 1.55 17.92 7.41
C ILE A 181 2.21 17.40 8.68
N ASP A 182 1.49 17.40 9.80
CA ASP A 182 1.98 16.81 11.04
C ASP A 182 1.80 15.29 10.98
N GLY A 183 2.75 14.62 10.30
CA GLY A 183 2.77 13.15 10.22
C GLY A 183 2.83 12.49 11.60
N SER A 184 3.39 13.16 12.61
CA SER A 184 3.52 12.62 13.96
C SER A 184 2.18 12.58 14.71
N ALA A 185 1.30 13.56 14.46
CA ALA A 185 -0.05 13.57 15.01
C ALA A 185 -0.92 12.45 14.41
N LEU A 186 -0.79 12.18 13.11
CA LEU A 186 -1.55 11.11 12.44
C LEU A 186 -1.16 9.71 12.96
N VAL A 187 0.13 9.47 13.18
CA VAL A 187 0.59 8.22 13.80
C VAL A 187 0.05 8.08 15.22
N LYS A 188 0.04 9.16 16.02
CA LYS A 188 -0.49 9.13 17.39
C LYS A 188 -2.00 8.88 17.43
N ALA A 189 -2.76 9.51 16.53
CA ALA A 189 -4.21 9.35 16.45
C ALA A 189 -4.58 7.87 16.16
N ASN A 190 -3.94 7.27 15.15
CA ASN A 190 -4.18 5.87 14.80
C ASN A 190 -3.67 4.89 15.87
N THR A 191 -2.60 5.24 16.60
CA THR A 191 -2.10 4.39 17.70
C THR A 191 -3.03 4.43 18.93
N LEU A 192 -3.69 5.55 19.20
CA LEU A 192 -4.55 5.71 20.38
C LEU A 192 -5.94 5.08 20.21
N GLU A 193 -6.45 4.99 18.98
CA GLU A 193 -7.72 4.31 18.70
C GLU A 193 -7.60 2.78 18.67
N GLN A 194 -6.40 2.22 18.49
CA GLN A 194 -6.13 0.79 18.61
C GLN A 194 -5.97 0.33 20.07
N LYS A 195 -6.78 0.85 20.99
CA LYS A 195 -6.87 0.26 22.33
C LYS A 195 -7.46 -1.15 22.14
N PRO A 196 -6.73 -2.24 22.48
CA PRO A 196 -7.27 -3.57 22.31
C PRO A 196 -8.59 -3.64 23.07
N VAL A 197 -9.68 -3.90 22.36
CA VAL A 197 -10.95 -4.25 22.98
C VAL A 197 -10.68 -5.59 23.65
N SER A 198 -10.36 -5.55 24.94
CA SER A 198 -10.35 -6.72 25.80
C SER A 198 -11.79 -7.22 25.86
N VAL A 199 -12.09 -8.22 25.03
CA VAL A 199 -13.33 -8.99 25.14
C VAL A 199 -13.16 -9.83 26.40
N GLU A 200 -13.74 -9.37 27.51
CA GLU A 200 -13.98 -10.26 28.64
C GLU A 200 -15.02 -11.28 28.18
N VAL A 201 -14.54 -12.48 27.86
CA VAL A 201 -15.41 -13.64 27.66
C VAL A 201 -15.97 -13.96 29.03
N VAL A 202 -17.18 -13.49 29.30
CA VAL A 202 -17.96 -13.97 30.44
C VAL A 202 -18.40 -15.39 30.08
N GLU A 203 -17.58 -16.38 30.44
CA GLU A 203 -17.99 -17.78 30.47
C GLU A 203 -19.13 -17.89 31.48
N LYS A 204 -20.37 -17.85 31.00
CA LYS A 204 -21.50 -18.32 31.79
C LYS A 204 -21.49 -19.84 31.70
N GLU A 205 -21.35 -20.48 32.86
CA GLU A 205 -21.55 -21.91 33.03
C GLU A 205 -22.87 -22.34 32.38
N GLU A 206 -22.78 -23.47 31.66
CA GLU A 206 -23.80 -24.12 30.86
C GLU A 206 -25.19 -24.08 31.49
N ASN A 207 -26.14 -23.54 30.73
CA ASN A 207 -27.43 -24.17 30.59
C ASN A 207 -27.74 -24.21 29.09
N ASP A 208 -27.96 -25.42 28.58
CA ASP A 208 -28.34 -25.71 27.20
C ASP A 208 -29.60 -24.92 26.86
N ASP A 209 -29.44 -23.77 26.18
CA ASP A 209 -30.27 -23.27 25.09
C ASP A 209 -29.92 -21.79 24.80
N ALA A 210 -29.44 -21.54 23.57
CA ALA A 210 -29.17 -20.25 22.95
C ALA A 210 -27.99 -19.40 23.50
N ILE A 211 -26.88 -19.38 22.76
CA ILE A 211 -25.79 -18.40 22.93
C ILE A 211 -26.26 -17.05 22.38
N SER A 212 -26.73 -16.16 23.25
CA SER A 212 -26.94 -14.75 22.93
C SER A 212 -25.65 -13.96 23.18
N ILE A 213 -24.98 -13.50 22.12
CA ILE A 213 -23.84 -12.58 22.22
C ILE A 213 -24.38 -11.16 22.32
N SER A 214 -24.40 -10.58 23.51
CA SER A 214 -24.67 -9.16 23.72
C SER A 214 -23.34 -8.39 23.74
N VAL A 215 -23.05 -7.66 22.66
CA VAL A 215 -21.91 -6.74 22.59
C VAL A 215 -22.32 -5.40 23.20
N ASP A 216 -21.80 -5.11 24.39
CA ASP A 216 -22.10 -3.86 25.09
C ASP A 216 -21.12 -2.76 24.61
N LEU A 217 -21.53 -2.03 23.58
CA LEU A 217 -20.78 -0.89 23.03
C LEU A 217 -20.84 0.31 23.98
N LYS A 218 -19.95 0.34 24.98
CA LYS A 218 -19.69 1.58 25.73
C LYS A 218 -18.90 2.55 24.85
N SER A 219 -19.58 3.21 23.90
CA SER A 219 -19.03 4.36 23.20
C SER A 219 -18.86 5.50 24.20
N LYS A 220 -17.61 5.78 24.60
CA LYS A 220 -17.27 6.94 25.42
C LYS A 220 -17.33 8.17 24.50
N VAL A 221 -18.53 8.71 24.30
CA VAL A 221 -18.72 9.95 23.53
C VAL A 221 -17.94 11.06 24.23
N PRO A 222 -16.94 11.69 23.59
CA PRO A 222 -16.25 12.82 24.19
C PRO A 222 -17.25 13.97 24.33
N LYS A 223 -17.55 14.35 25.58
CA LYS A 223 -18.31 15.56 25.89
C LYS A 223 -17.55 16.75 25.29
N GLY A 224 -18.23 17.45 24.40
CA GLY A 224 -17.72 18.61 23.69
C GLY A 224 -17.14 19.65 24.64
N ALA A 225 -16.04 20.25 24.18
CA ALA A 225 -15.46 21.44 24.76
C ALA A 225 -16.46 22.60 24.64
N ASP A 226 -16.86 23.15 25.77
CA ASP A 226 -17.60 24.39 25.85
C ASP A 226 -16.77 25.53 25.24
N LYS A 227 -17.42 26.27 24.34
CA LYS A 227 -16.90 27.50 23.75
C LYS A 227 -16.68 28.56 24.85
N LYS A 228 -15.51 29.19 24.83
CA LYS A 228 -15.31 30.58 25.25
C LYS A 228 -14.50 31.30 24.18
#